data_AF-A0A926RCI9-F1
#
_entry.id   AF-A0A926RCI9-F1
#
_cell.length_a   1.000
_cell.length_b   1.000
_cell.length_c   1.000
_cell.angle_alpha   90.00
_cell.angle_beta   90.00
_cell.angle_gamma   90.00
#
_symmetry.space_group_name_H-M   'P 1'
#
loop_
_entity.id
_entity.type
_entity.pdbx_description
1 polymer ?
#
loop_
_entity_poly.entity_id
_entity_poly.type
_entity_poly.pdbx_seq_one_letter_code
_entity_poly.pdbx_strand_id
1 'polypeptide(L)'
;MQINKLAKELKEIRNKKTDEYGSFQTSMQKIADVWTVLVGKKIRPHEVCLMYAAAKLIRCKKEYKYDSYVDGINYLLEADEIHREDVSPLVDSYFQKTNEADE
;
A
#
# COMPACT_ATOMS: atom_id res chain seq x y z
N MET A 1 -19.20 4.88 2.10
CA MET A 1 -18.65 3.76 1.30
C MET A 1 -19.06 2.47 1.98
N GLN A 2 -19.70 1.54 1.28
CA GLN A 2 -20.05 0.24 1.88
C GLN A 2 -18.81 -0.64 1.92
N ILE A 3 -18.41 -1.14 3.11
CA ILE A 3 -17.16 -1.87 3.32
C ILE A 3 -17.04 -3.08 2.36
N ASN A 4 -18.12 -3.85 2.19
CA ASN A 4 -18.14 -5.00 1.30
C ASN A 4 -17.94 -4.62 -0.18
N LYS A 5 -18.48 -3.47 -0.60
CA LYS A 5 -18.29 -2.94 -1.96
C LYS A 5 -16.83 -2.53 -2.18
N LEU A 6 -16.24 -1.82 -1.22
CA LEU A 6 -14.83 -1.43 -1.28
C LEU A 6 -13.92 -2.66 -1.38
N ALA A 7 -14.13 -3.69 -0.55
CA ALA A 7 -13.30 -4.89 -0.56
C ALA A 7 -13.28 -5.56 -1.95
N LYS A 8 -14.45 -5.62 -2.61
CA LYS A 8 -14.56 -6.12 -3.99
C LYS A 8 -13.80 -5.25 -4.98
N GLU A 9 -13.99 -3.93 -4.93
CA GLU A 9 -13.31 -2.99 -5.83
C GLU A 9 -11.78 -3.02 -5.67
N LEU A 10 -11.28 -3.11 -4.43
CA LEU A 10 -9.85 -3.24 -4.16
C LEU A 10 -9.28 -4.52 -4.78
N LYS A 11 -9.98 -5.65 -4.63
CA LYS A 11 -9.56 -6.92 -5.23
C LYS A 11 -9.50 -6.85 -6.75
N GLU A 12 -10.51 -6.25 -7.39
CA GLU A 12 -10.54 -6.07 -8.85
C GLU A 12 -9.39 -5.17 -9.35
N ILE A 13 -9.14 -4.05 -8.66
CA ILE A 13 -8.05 -3.13 -8.99
C ILE A 13 -6.69 -3.82 -8.85
N ARG A 14 -6.48 -4.57 -7.77
CA ARG A 14 -5.23 -5.32 -7.54
C ARG A 14 -5.00 -6.36 -8.62
N ASN A 15 -6.01 -7.18 -8.93
CA ASN A 15 -5.90 -8.18 -9.99
C ASN A 15 -5.52 -7.53 -11.33
N LYS A 16 -6.23 -6.47 -11.72
CA LYS A 16 -5.96 -5.75 -12.97
C LYS A 16 -4.54 -5.16 -13.00
N LYS A 17 -4.09 -4.53 -11.91
CA LYS A 17 -2.74 -3.95 -11.84
C LYS A 17 -1.66 -5.03 -11.88
N THR A 18 -1.87 -6.16 -11.22
CA THR A 18 -0.96 -7.30 -11.25
C THR A 18 -0.85 -7.89 -12.66
N ASP A 19 -1.97 -8.03 -13.38
CA ASP A 19 -1.96 -8.51 -14.77
C ASP A 19 -1.23 -7.55 -15.72
N GLU A 20 -1.37 -6.23 -15.51
CA GLU A 20 -0.75 -5.20 -16.35
C GLU A 20 0.75 -4.98 -16.06
N TYR A 21 1.14 -4.93 -14.78
CA TYR A 21 2.47 -4.45 -14.36
C TYR A 21 3.28 -5.49 -13.57
N GLY A 22 2.69 -6.64 -13.24
CA GLY A 22 3.28 -7.65 -12.37
C GLY A 22 3.20 -7.27 -10.88
N SER A 23 4.08 -7.87 -10.07
CA SER A 23 4.07 -7.66 -8.61
C SER A 23 4.19 -6.18 -8.23
N PHE A 24 3.25 -5.74 -7.40
CA PHE A 24 3.21 -4.38 -6.90
C PHE A 24 4.46 -4.06 -6.06
N GLN A 25 4.87 -4.97 -5.18
CA GLN A 25 6.08 -4.85 -4.37
C GLN A 25 7.33 -4.67 -5.23
N THR A 26 7.48 -5.46 -6.30
CA THR A 26 8.60 -5.31 -7.25
C THR A 26 8.59 -3.93 -7.91
N SER A 27 7.41 -3.42 -8.27
CA SER A 27 7.27 -2.08 -8.83
C SER A 27 7.67 -0.99 -7.82
N MET A 28 7.21 -1.11 -6.56
CA MET A 28 7.57 -0.17 -5.49
C MET A 28 9.06 -0.20 -5.16
N GLN A 29 9.69 -1.37 -5.19
CA GLN A 29 11.14 -1.51 -5.00
C GLN A 29 11.93 -0.78 -6.09
N LYS A 30 11.58 -0.99 -7.37
CA LYS A 30 12.23 -0.28 -8.49
C LYS A 30 12.12 1.24 -8.35
N ILE A 31 10.95 1.74 -7.95
CA ILE A 31 10.74 3.18 -7.74
C ILE A 31 11.57 3.67 -6.54
N ALA A 32 11.60 2.91 -5.45
CA ALA A 32 12.39 3.23 -4.26
C ALA A 32 13.88 3.33 -4.58
N ASP A 33 14.40 2.43 -5.42
CA ASP A 33 15.80 2.45 -5.87
C ASP A 33 16.10 3.71 -6.69
N VAL A 34 15.25 4.03 -7.67
CA VAL A 34 15.39 5.24 -8.49
C VAL A 34 15.33 6.50 -7.62
N TRP A 35 14.35 6.59 -6.72
CA TRP A 35 14.21 7.76 -5.85
C TRP A 35 15.35 7.86 -4.85
N THR A 36 15.91 6.74 -4.39
CA THR A 36 17.10 6.72 -3.54
C THR A 36 18.28 7.40 -4.23
N VAL A 37 18.50 7.10 -5.52
CA VAL A 37 19.55 7.75 -6.32
C VAL A 37 19.28 9.24 -6.50
N LEU A 38 18.04 9.62 -6.80
CA LEU A 38 17.68 11.03 -7.05
C LEU A 38 17.73 11.91 -5.80
N VAL A 39 17.29 11.39 -4.65
CA VAL A 39 17.20 12.13 -3.38
C VAL A 39 18.50 12.04 -2.57
N GLY A 40 19.33 11.03 -2.82
CA GLY A 40 20.55 10.78 -2.05
C GLY A 40 20.29 10.19 -0.66
N LYS A 41 19.09 9.66 -0.41
CA LYS A 41 18.71 9.01 0.85
C LYS A 41 17.99 7.70 0.54
N LYS A 42 18.31 6.64 1.29
CA LYS A 42 17.62 5.35 1.17
C LYS A 42 16.12 5.53 1.40
N ILE A 43 15.34 5.14 0.40
CA ILE A 43 13.88 5.06 0.42
C ILE A 43 13.50 3.58 0.37
N ARG A 44 12.52 3.19 1.19
CA ARG A 44 11.98 1.82 1.23
C ARG A 44 10.70 1.71 0.40
N PRO A 45 10.33 0.51 -0.09
CA PRO A 45 9.18 0.36 -0.98
C PRO A 45 7.84 0.77 -0.36
N HIS A 46 7.62 0.53 0.94
CA HIS A 46 6.39 1.01 1.59
C HIS A 46 6.35 2.54 1.71
N GLU A 47 7.51 3.22 1.79
CA GLU A 47 7.57 4.68 1.84
C GLU A 47 7.12 5.28 0.50
N VAL A 48 7.41 4.60 -0.62
CA VAL A 48 6.85 4.93 -1.93
C VAL A 48 5.32 4.86 -1.92
N CYS A 49 4.75 3.81 -1.33
CA CYS A 49 3.30 3.67 -1.19
C CYS A 49 2.70 4.82 -0.36
N LEU A 50 3.32 5.18 0.76
CA LEU A 50 2.89 6.30 1.59
C LEU A 50 2.94 7.63 0.84
N MET A 51 3.96 7.85 0.02
CA MET A 51 4.08 9.04 -0.83
C MET A 51 2.99 9.10 -1.91
N TYR A 52 2.65 7.97 -2.54
CA TYR A 52 1.50 7.92 -3.45
C TYR A 52 0.16 8.14 -2.73
N ALA A 53 -0.02 7.61 -1.53
CA ALA A 53 -1.21 7.88 -0.72
C ALA A 53 -1.33 9.37 -0.40
N ALA A 54 -0.24 10.04 -0.02
CA ALA A 54 -0.20 11.48 0.21
C ALA A 54 -0.61 12.28 -1.05
N ALA A 55 -0.16 11.86 -2.23
CA ALA A 55 -0.58 12.48 -3.49
C ALA A 55 -2.10 12.37 -3.73
N LYS A 56 -2.74 11.27 -3.30
CA LYS A 56 -4.20 11.12 -3.36
C LYS A 56 -4.92 12.02 -2.37
N LEU A 57 -4.40 12.19 -1.15
CA LEU A 57 -4.93 13.15 -0.18
C LEU A 57 -4.95 14.58 -0.73
N ILE A 58 -3.87 14.99 -1.40
CA ILE A 58 -3.79 16.31 -2.04
C ILE A 58 -4.85 16.45 -3.16
N ARG A 59 -5.11 15.40 -3.93
CA ARG A 59 -6.17 15.42 -4.97
C ARG A 59 -7.56 15.58 -4.36
N CYS A 60 -7.85 14.91 -3.25
CA CYS A 60 -9.12 15.02 -2.54
C CYS A 60 -9.42 16.44 -2.05
N LYS A 61 -8.40 17.27 -1.81
CA LYS A 61 -8.57 18.69 -1.44
C LYS A 61 -9.24 19.51 -2.56
N LYS A 62 -8.94 19.21 -3.82
CA LYS A 62 -9.37 20.03 -4.96
C LYS A 62 -10.84 19.80 -5.32
N GLU A 63 -11.21 18.54 -5.48
CA GLU A 63 -12.54 18.12 -5.90
C GLU A 63 -12.81 16.69 -5.43
N TYR A 64 -14.09 16.34 -5.25
CA TYR A 64 -14.46 14.98 -4.94
C TYR A 64 -14.24 14.06 -6.14
N LYS A 65 -13.35 13.09 -5.99
CA LYS A 65 -13.22 11.96 -6.91
C LYS A 65 -13.11 10.67 -6.13
N TYR A 66 -14.07 9.77 -6.35
CA TYR A 66 -14.12 8.47 -5.66
C TYR A 66 -12.85 7.65 -5.86
N ASP A 67 -12.28 7.69 -7.08
CA ASP A 67 -11.02 7.00 -7.42
C ASP A 67 -9.86 7.34 -6.48
N SER A 68 -9.82 8.58 -5.99
CA SER A 68 -8.71 9.11 -5.21
C SER A 68 -8.75 8.54 -3.79
N TYR A 69 -9.95 8.30 -3.25
CA TYR A 69 -10.12 7.59 -1.99
C TYR A 69 -9.79 6.10 -2.12
N VAL A 70 -10.30 5.44 -3.17
CA VAL A 70 -10.04 4.00 -3.40
C VAL A 70 -8.55 3.74 -3.63
N ASP A 71 -7.89 4.55 -4.46
CA ASP A 71 -6.45 4.45 -4.67
C ASP A 71 -5.67 4.73 -3.38
N GLY A 72 -6.05 5.76 -2.61
CA GLY A 72 -5.40 6.07 -1.35
C GLY A 72 -5.46 4.91 -0.36
N ILE A 73 -6.62 4.27 -0.23
CA ILE A 73 -6.81 3.07 0.59
C ILE A 73 -5.97 1.91 0.05
N ASN A 74 -5.97 1.68 -1.27
CA ASN A 74 -5.14 0.64 -1.87
C ASN A 74 -3.66 0.85 -1.57
N TYR A 75 -3.12 2.06 -1.74
CA TYR A 75 -1.72 2.35 -1.42
C TYR A 75 -1.40 2.16 0.07
N LEU A 76 -2.32 2.49 0.98
CA LEU A 76 -2.11 2.25 2.41
C LEU A 76 -2.11 0.75 2.75
N LEU A 77 -2.98 -0.04 2.11
CA LEU A 77 -3.00 -1.50 2.28
C LEU A 77 -1.70 -2.14 1.75
N GLU A 78 -1.22 -1.72 0.58
CA GLU A 78 0.07 -2.17 0.03
C GLU A 78 1.24 -1.74 0.91
N ALA A 79 1.22 -0.49 1.43
CA ALA A 79 2.27 0.00 2.31
C ALA A 79 2.38 -0.88 3.56
N ASP A 80 1.24 -1.23 4.14
CA ASP A 80 1.14 -2.10 5.30
C ASP A 80 1.66 -3.50 5.00
N GLU A 81 1.18 -4.16 3.95
CA GLU A 81 1.65 -5.50 3.53
C GLU A 81 3.17 -5.53 3.32
N ILE A 82 3.70 -4.59 2.54
CA ILE A 82 5.13 -4.47 2.25
C ILE A 82 5.93 -4.17 3.52
N HIS A 83 5.45 -3.27 4.38
CA HIS A 83 6.14 -2.93 5.62
C HIS A 83 6.19 -4.13 6.55
N ARG A 84 5.10 -4.89 6.68
CA ARG A 84 5.06 -6.11 7.49
C ARG A 84 6.07 -7.14 7.03
N GLU A 85 6.26 -7.32 5.73
CA GLU A 85 7.28 -8.21 5.19
C GLU A 85 8.71 -7.69 5.45
N ASP A 86 8.95 -6.39 5.23
CA ASP A 86 10.27 -5.74 5.37
C ASP A 86 10.78 -5.73 6.82
N VAL A 87 9.88 -5.59 7.80
CA VAL A 87 10.21 -5.63 9.24
C VAL A 87 9.53 -6.79 9.96
N SER A 88 9.29 -7.91 9.27
CA SER A 88 8.62 -9.10 9.83
C SER A 88 9.12 -9.51 11.22
N PRO A 89 10.44 -9.50 11.53
CA PRO A 89 10.93 -9.81 12.88
C PRO A 89 10.48 -8.82 13.98
N LEU A 90 10.18 -7.57 13.63
CA LEU A 90 9.69 -6.54 14.55
C LEU A 90 8.16 -6.48 14.58
N VAL A 91 7.48 -6.78 13.47
CA VAL A 91 6.01 -6.68 13.34
C VAL A 91 5.28 -7.79 14.10
N ASP A 92 5.83 -9.00 14.11
CA ASP A 92 5.28 -10.13 14.89
C ASP A 92 5.23 -9.82 16.41
N SER A 93 5.97 -8.81 16.89
CA SER A 93 5.91 -8.35 18.28
C SER A 93 4.75 -7.39 18.59
N TYR A 94 4.21 -6.71 17.57
CA TYR A 94 3.13 -5.72 17.74
C TYR A 94 1.73 -6.31 17.54
N PHE A 95 1.62 -7.37 16.73
CA PHE A 95 0.38 -8.12 16.56
C PHE A 95 0.48 -9.40 17.38
N GLN A 96 -0.11 -9.41 18.57
CA GLN A 96 -0.25 -10.65 19.33
C GLN A 96 -1.00 -11.65 18.45
N LYS A 97 -0.39 -12.82 18.18
CA LYS A 97 -1.12 -13.94 17.60
C LYS A 97 -2.26 -14.26 18.57
N THR A 98 -3.50 -14.04 18.15
CA THR A 98 -4.63 -14.67 18.81
C THR A 98 -4.39 -16.17 18.67
N ASN A 99 -4.06 -16.83 19.77
CA ASN A 99 -3.98 -18.27 19.78
C ASN A 99 -5.38 -18.78 19.43
N GLU A 100 -5.48 -19.71 18.47
CA GLU A 100 -6.70 -20.45 18.09
C GLU A 100 -7.24 -21.34 19.24
N ALA A 101 -6.90 -21.03 20.49
CA ALA A 101 -7.32 -21.75 21.70
C ALA A 101 -8.45 -21.03 22.47
N ASP A 102 -8.93 -19.88 21.97
CA ASP A 102 -10.00 -19.09 22.60
C ASP A 102 -11.30 -19.01 21.74
N GLU A 103 -11.53 -19.99 20.85
CA GLU A 103 -12.86 -20.33 20.30
C GLU A 103 -13.30 -21.71 20.81
#